data_AF-A0A820K7R8-F1
#
_entry.id   AF-A0A820K7R8-F1
#
_cell.length_a   1.000
_cell.length_b   1.000
_cell.length_c   1.000
_cell.angle_alpha   90.00
_cell.angle_beta   90.00
_cell.angle_gamma   90.00
#
_symmetry.space_group_name_H-M   'P 1'
#
loop_
_entity.id
_entity.type
_entity.pdbx_description
1 polymer ?
#
loop_
_entity_poly.entity_id
_entity_poly.type
_entity_poly.pdbx_seq_one_letter_code
_entity_poly.pdbx_strand_id
1 'polypeptide(L)'
;MWHVYTRRGRIRWLAVGFSFILIVWCYILYKSLFITYERDIFHSHPTLSTSGSLSRNETDNLNVFLKRTPVKYNYHIFYYAWYGNPDFDSNRYYHWNHPRLAHWNREKASHYPQHSHTPPDDIGSNFYPLLGAYSSRSPNIMDQHMRMIRMSGAG
;
A
#
# COMPACT_ATOMS: atom_id res chain seq x y z
N MET A 1 30.26 -65.75 30.06
CA MET A 1 28.91 -65.47 29.52
C MET A 1 28.34 -64.32 30.33
N TRP A 2 27.96 -63.22 29.66
CA TRP A 2 27.02 -62.13 30.01
C TRP A 2 27.50 -60.81 29.38
N HIS A 3 26.94 -60.50 28.21
CA HIS A 3 27.10 -59.21 27.54
C HIS A 3 26.11 -58.20 28.14
N VAL A 4 26.60 -57.00 28.47
CA VAL A 4 25.81 -55.83 28.87
C VAL A 4 25.24 -55.16 27.61
N TYR A 5 23.94 -54.86 27.61
CA TYR A 5 23.22 -54.20 26.52
C TYR A 5 22.92 -52.74 26.91
N THR A 6 23.57 -51.76 26.26
CA THR A 6 23.24 -50.33 26.46
C THR A 6 22.38 -49.80 25.31
N ARG A 7 21.13 -49.43 25.62
CA ARG A 7 20.22 -48.70 24.72
C ARG A 7 20.73 -47.28 24.48
N ARG A 8 21.10 -46.95 23.24
CA ARG A 8 21.43 -45.58 22.81
C ARG A 8 20.59 -45.22 21.59
N GLY A 9 19.43 -44.57 21.79
CA GLY A 9 18.52 -44.31 20.65
C GLY A 9 17.35 -43.34 20.85
N ARG A 10 17.33 -42.49 21.90
CA ARG A 10 16.15 -41.63 22.18
C ARG A 10 16.39 -40.12 22.23
N ILE A 11 17.62 -39.64 22.06
CA ILE A 11 17.95 -38.22 22.27
C ILE A 11 17.99 -37.41 20.95
N ARG A 12 18.21 -38.06 19.80
CA ARG A 12 18.40 -37.35 18.51
C ARG A 12 17.13 -36.72 17.94
N TRP A 13 15.94 -37.22 18.26
CA TRP A 13 14.66 -36.70 17.73
C TRP A 13 14.16 -35.44 18.45
N LEU A 14 14.56 -35.22 19.72
CA LEU A 14 14.15 -34.04 20.48
C LEU A 14 14.87 -32.76 20.00
N ALA A 15 16.14 -32.89 19.60
CA ALA A 15 16.93 -31.75 19.11
C ALA A 15 16.40 -31.20 17.77
N VAL A 16 15.98 -32.08 16.85
CA VAL A 16 15.48 -31.66 15.52
C VAL A 16 14.11 -30.97 15.63
N GLY A 17 13.24 -31.45 16.53
CA GLY A 17 11.95 -30.80 16.78
C GLY A 17 12.08 -29.40 17.38
N PHE A 18 13.05 -29.21 18.28
CA PHE A 18 13.28 -27.91 18.92
C PHE A 18 13.83 -26.86 17.93
N SER A 19 14.72 -27.26 17.02
CA SER A 19 15.22 -26.39 15.96
C SER A 19 14.11 -25.92 15.00
N PHE A 20 13.15 -26.79 14.66
CA PHE A 20 12.04 -26.41 13.79
C PHE A 20 11.11 -25.38 14.46
N ILE A 21 10.82 -25.55 15.75
CA ILE A 21 10.01 -24.61 16.54
C ILE A 21 10.70 -23.24 16.61
N LEU A 22 12.03 -23.22 16.80
CA LEU A 22 12.79 -21.98 16.91
C LEU A 22 12.85 -21.22 15.58
N ILE A 23 12.95 -21.93 14.45
CA ILE A 23 12.88 -21.34 13.11
C ILE A 23 11.50 -20.74 12.83
N VAL A 24 10.42 -21.46 13.17
CA VAL A 24 9.04 -20.95 13.03
C VAL A 24 8.83 -19.72 13.91
N TRP A 25 9.31 -19.73 15.16
CA TRP A 25 9.24 -18.57 16.05
C TRP A 25 10.04 -17.37 15.53
N CYS A 26 11.26 -17.58 15.02
CA CYS A 26 12.05 -16.51 14.39
C CYS A 26 11.35 -15.95 13.14
N TYR A 27 10.71 -16.79 12.33
CA TYR A 27 9.95 -16.34 11.16
C TYR A 27 8.72 -15.51 11.56
N ILE A 28 8.00 -15.92 12.62
CA ILE A 28 6.87 -15.15 13.17
C ILE A 28 7.36 -13.80 13.70
N LEU A 29 8.45 -13.77 14.49
CA LEU A 29 9.01 -12.53 15.01
C LEU A 29 9.51 -11.62 13.88
N TYR A 30 10.17 -12.17 12.86
CA TYR A 30 10.60 -11.43 11.67
C TYR A 30 9.40 -10.83 10.93
N LYS A 31 8.33 -11.60 10.72
CA LYS A 31 7.10 -11.09 10.10
C LYS A 31 6.43 -10.02 10.95
N SER A 32 6.38 -10.17 12.27
CA SER A 32 5.83 -9.15 13.17
C SER A 32 6.67 -7.88 13.16
N LEU A 33 8.00 -7.97 13.22
CA LEU A 33 8.89 -6.81 13.12
C LEU A 33 8.78 -6.12 11.76
N PHE A 34 8.70 -6.89 10.67
CA PHE A 34 8.55 -6.38 9.31
C PHE A 34 7.21 -5.65 9.12
N ILE A 35 6.12 -6.19 9.67
CA ILE A 35 4.80 -5.52 9.66
C ILE A 35 4.82 -4.22 10.48
N THR A 36 5.51 -4.21 11.63
CA THR A 36 5.66 -2.99 12.43
C THR A 36 6.51 -1.94 11.71
N TYR A 37 7.61 -2.36 11.06
CA TYR A 37 8.47 -1.47 10.28
C TYR A 37 7.75 -0.83 9.08
N GLU A 38 6.95 -1.61 8.34
CA GLU A 38 6.10 -1.11 7.26
C GLU A 38 5.06 -0.10 7.78
N ARG A 39 4.42 -0.36 8.94
CA ARG A 39 3.51 0.60 9.57
C ARG A 39 4.22 1.89 9.97
N ASP A 40 5.40 1.80 10.56
CA ASP A 40 6.16 2.96 10.99
C ASP A 40 6.63 3.80 9.78
N ILE A 41 7.02 3.17 8.67
CA ILE A 41 7.33 3.89 7.43
C ILE A 41 6.09 4.57 6.86
N PHE A 42 4.95 3.90 6.82
CA PHE A 42 3.69 4.48 6.33
C PHE A 42 3.19 5.64 7.21
N HIS A 43 3.48 5.59 8.52
CA HIS A 43 3.24 6.70 9.46
C HIS A 43 4.36 7.77 9.47
N SER A 44 5.53 7.49 8.87
CA SER A 44 6.66 8.42 8.77
C SER A 44 6.66 9.27 7.50
N HIS A 45 5.83 8.92 6.50
CA HIS A 45 5.37 9.95 5.59
C HIS A 45 4.74 11.04 6.44
N PRO A 46 5.02 12.33 6.18
CA PRO A 46 4.28 13.39 6.82
C PRO A 46 2.83 13.20 6.38
N THR A 47 2.06 12.45 7.17
CA THR A 47 0.66 12.76 7.32
C THR A 47 0.69 14.25 7.60
N LEU A 48 -0.05 15.01 6.81
CA LEU A 48 -0.52 16.30 7.26
C LEU A 48 -1.46 16.06 8.46
N SER A 49 -0.93 15.44 9.53
CA SER A 49 -1.50 15.32 10.84
C SER A 49 -1.14 16.62 11.51
N THR A 50 -1.90 17.67 11.22
CA THR A 50 -2.00 18.73 12.19
C THR A 50 -3.27 19.51 11.95
N SER A 51 -4.23 19.28 12.84
CA SER A 51 -4.97 20.34 13.53
C SER A 51 -4.02 21.32 14.28
N GLY A 52 -2.84 21.57 13.75
CA GLY A 52 -1.87 22.54 14.20
C GLY A 52 -2.05 23.75 13.31
N SER A 53 -2.33 24.88 13.94
CA SER A 53 -2.48 26.16 13.27
C SER A 53 -1.28 26.39 12.34
N LEU A 54 -1.56 26.53 11.04
CA LEU A 54 -0.56 26.99 10.07
C LEU A 54 0.10 28.26 10.59
N SER A 55 1.41 28.39 10.40
CA SER A 55 2.09 29.64 10.77
C SER A 55 1.50 30.80 9.95
N ARG A 56 1.54 32.02 10.51
CA ARG A 56 1.01 33.22 9.84
C ARG A 56 1.62 33.41 8.44
N ASN A 57 2.93 33.16 8.30
CA ASN A 57 3.65 33.27 7.03
C ASN A 57 3.20 32.23 6.00
N GLU A 58 2.93 31.00 6.44
CA GLU A 58 2.46 29.94 5.55
C GLU A 58 1.03 30.22 5.05
N THR A 59 0.19 30.72 5.94
CA THR A 59 -1.17 31.19 5.59
C THR A 59 -1.12 32.34 4.59
N ASP A 60 -0.26 33.32 4.80
CA ASP A 60 -0.10 34.47 3.90
C ASP A 60 0.39 34.03 2.50
N ASN A 61 1.38 33.12 2.45
CA ASN A 61 1.88 32.56 1.20
C ASN A 61 0.81 31.76 0.45
N LEU A 62 0.02 30.95 1.16
CA LEU A 62 -1.08 30.20 0.57
C LEU A 62 -2.14 31.14 0.00
N ASN A 63 -2.54 32.18 0.74
CA ASN A 63 -3.51 33.16 0.28
C ASN A 63 -3.02 33.92 -0.97
N VAL A 64 -1.74 34.30 -1.00
CA VAL A 64 -1.12 34.92 -2.18
C VAL A 64 -1.15 33.96 -3.37
N PHE A 65 -0.81 32.69 -3.17
CA PHE A 65 -0.87 31.67 -4.22
C PHE A 65 -2.30 31.48 -4.75
N LEU A 66 -3.27 31.25 -3.86
CA LEU A 66 -4.68 31.02 -4.20
C LEU A 66 -5.32 32.22 -4.91
N LYS A 67 -4.87 33.44 -4.62
CA LYS A 67 -5.29 34.66 -5.32
C LYS A 67 -4.72 34.73 -6.75
N ARG A 68 -3.50 34.22 -6.97
CA ARG A 68 -2.85 34.15 -8.29
C ARG A 68 -3.39 33.02 -9.16
N THR A 69 -3.95 31.97 -8.56
CA THR A 69 -4.57 30.84 -9.24
C THR A 69 -6.09 30.84 -9.00
N PRO A 70 -6.86 31.80 -9.55
CA PRO A 70 -8.30 31.79 -9.40
C PRO A 70 -8.91 30.56 -10.10
N VAL A 71 -9.95 30.00 -9.49
CA VAL A 71 -10.70 28.88 -10.07
C VAL A 71 -11.41 29.35 -11.34
N LYS A 72 -11.36 28.53 -12.40
CA LYS A 72 -11.96 28.77 -13.70
C LYS A 72 -13.07 27.73 -13.93
N TYR A 73 -14.32 28.19 -13.85
CA TYR A 73 -15.53 27.34 -13.94
C TYR A 73 -15.79 26.71 -15.31
N ASN A 74 -15.03 27.13 -16.33
CA ASN A 74 -15.06 26.57 -17.67
C ASN A 74 -13.96 25.53 -17.90
N TYR A 75 -13.15 25.22 -16.87
CA TYR A 75 -12.11 24.19 -16.94
C TYR A 75 -12.58 22.95 -16.17
N HIS A 76 -12.81 21.87 -16.90
CA HIS A 76 -13.33 20.63 -16.35
C HIS A 76 -12.24 19.57 -16.24
N ILE A 77 -12.30 18.76 -15.18
CA ILE A 77 -11.42 17.62 -14.94
C ILE A 77 -12.27 16.36 -14.86
N PHE A 78 -11.85 15.30 -15.55
CA PHE A 78 -12.40 13.97 -15.34
C PHE A 78 -11.82 13.37 -14.06
N TYR A 79 -12.69 13.04 -13.11
CA TYR A 79 -12.32 12.48 -11.82
C TYR A 79 -12.93 11.09 -11.63
N TYR A 80 -12.11 10.12 -11.23
CA TYR A 80 -12.52 8.73 -11.06
C TYR A 80 -12.46 8.33 -9.58
N ALA A 81 -13.63 8.07 -8.99
CA ALA A 81 -13.80 7.72 -7.57
C ALA A 81 -13.91 6.21 -7.32
N TRP A 82 -13.21 5.38 -8.12
CA TRP A 82 -13.35 3.92 -8.13
C TRP A 82 -12.18 3.13 -7.52
N TYR A 83 -11.23 3.81 -6.87
CA TYR A 83 -10.06 3.16 -6.26
C TYR A 83 -10.34 2.77 -4.81
N GLY A 84 -9.74 1.67 -4.35
CA GLY A 84 -9.95 1.17 -3.00
C GLY A 84 -8.77 0.40 -2.45
N ASN A 85 -8.62 0.37 -1.13
CA ASN A 85 -7.51 -0.28 -0.44
C ASN A 85 -7.99 -1.09 0.79
N PRO A 86 -7.21 -2.09 1.26
CA PRO A 86 -7.63 -2.99 2.33
C PRO A 86 -8.11 -2.30 3.61
N ASP A 87 -7.51 -1.17 3.96
CA ASP A 87 -7.79 -0.42 5.18
C ASP A 87 -9.18 0.22 5.19
N PHE A 88 -9.66 0.71 4.03
CA PHE A 88 -10.97 1.38 3.90
C PHE A 88 -12.03 0.54 3.18
N ASP A 89 -11.63 -0.52 2.48
CA ASP A 89 -12.45 -1.20 1.48
C ASP A 89 -12.60 -2.71 1.73
N SER A 90 -12.89 -3.07 2.99
CA SER A 90 -13.19 -4.45 3.39
C SER A 90 -12.07 -5.43 3.04
N ASN A 91 -10.83 -5.07 3.37
CA ASN A 91 -9.63 -5.89 3.18
C ASN A 91 -9.33 -6.27 1.72
N ARG A 92 -9.72 -5.42 0.75
CA ARG A 92 -9.47 -5.64 -0.68
C ARG A 92 -9.00 -4.37 -1.38
N TYR A 93 -8.23 -4.57 -2.44
CA TYR A 93 -7.97 -3.52 -3.41
C TYR A 93 -9.09 -3.45 -4.45
N TYR A 94 -9.45 -2.24 -4.85
CA TYR A 94 -10.31 -1.97 -6.00
C TYR A 94 -9.55 -1.14 -7.03
N HIS A 95 -9.63 -1.56 -8.29
CA HIS A 95 -9.00 -0.96 -9.47
C HIS A 95 -7.46 -0.96 -9.47
N TRP A 96 -6.78 -0.89 -8.33
CA TRP A 96 -5.32 -1.08 -8.26
C TRP A 96 -4.90 -2.49 -8.68
N ASN A 97 -5.71 -3.49 -8.35
CA ASN A 97 -5.55 -4.90 -8.71
C ASN A 97 -6.27 -5.24 -10.04
N HIS A 98 -6.35 -4.30 -10.99
CA HIS A 98 -7.05 -4.52 -12.26
C HIS A 98 -6.48 -5.76 -12.99
N PRO A 99 -7.32 -6.59 -13.62
CA PRO A 99 -6.85 -7.69 -14.46
C PRO A 99 -6.13 -7.17 -15.70
N ARG A 100 -5.06 -7.85 -16.13
CA ARG A 100 -4.46 -7.57 -17.44
C ARG A 100 -5.45 -8.00 -18.52
N LEU A 101 -5.75 -7.09 -19.43
CA LEU A 101 -6.72 -7.37 -20.49
C LEU A 101 -6.09 -8.28 -21.55
N ALA A 102 -6.76 -9.38 -21.84
CA ALA A 102 -6.34 -10.29 -22.90
C ALA A 102 -6.41 -9.59 -24.26
N HIS A 103 -5.42 -9.84 -25.10
CA HIS A 103 -5.50 -9.45 -26.50
C HIS A 103 -6.67 -10.21 -27.17
N TRP A 104 -7.42 -9.56 -28.07
CA TRP A 104 -8.61 -10.15 -28.71
C TRP A 104 -8.29 -11.44 -29.50
N ASN A 105 -7.12 -11.51 -30.13
CA ASN A 105 -6.59 -12.74 -30.71
C ASN A 105 -5.98 -13.62 -29.59
N ARG A 106 -6.52 -14.84 -29.43
CA ARG A 106 -6.13 -15.82 -28.41
C ARG A 106 -4.68 -16.28 -28.50
N GLU A 107 -4.16 -16.46 -29.71
CA GLU A 107 -2.75 -16.84 -29.93
C GLU A 107 -1.83 -15.72 -29.47
N LYS A 108 -2.15 -14.47 -29.80
CA LYS A 108 -1.37 -13.33 -29.27
C LYS A 108 -1.50 -13.21 -27.76
N ALA A 109 -2.69 -13.43 -27.20
CA ALA A 109 -2.92 -13.32 -25.76
C ALA A 109 -2.09 -14.32 -24.95
N SER A 110 -1.88 -15.54 -25.46
CA SER A 110 -1.11 -16.58 -24.75
C SER A 110 0.35 -16.19 -24.51
N HIS A 111 0.88 -15.23 -25.29
CA HIS A 111 2.25 -14.71 -25.13
C HIS A 111 2.39 -13.62 -24.06
N TYR A 112 1.31 -13.12 -23.46
CA TYR A 112 1.34 -12.05 -22.46
C TYR A 112 0.78 -12.50 -21.10
N PRO A 113 1.24 -11.92 -19.98
CA PRO A 113 0.69 -12.21 -18.66
C PRO A 113 -0.80 -11.86 -18.57
N GLN A 114 -1.59 -12.78 -18.03
CA GLN A 114 -3.05 -12.66 -17.89
C GLN A 114 -3.52 -12.49 -16.43
N HIS A 115 -2.61 -12.53 -15.46
CA HIS A 115 -2.96 -12.36 -14.05
C HIS A 115 -3.24 -10.89 -13.70
N SER A 116 -4.03 -10.68 -12.65
CA SER A 116 -4.24 -9.35 -12.07
C SER A 116 -3.00 -8.83 -11.38
N HIS A 117 -2.87 -7.51 -11.34
CA HIS A 117 -1.85 -6.83 -10.56
C HIS A 117 -1.96 -7.15 -9.05
N THR A 118 -0.83 -7.14 -8.34
CA THR A 118 -0.74 -7.42 -6.88
C THR A 118 -0.27 -6.20 -6.08
N PRO A 119 -1.18 -5.27 -5.69
CA PRO A 119 -0.82 -4.10 -4.91
C PRO A 119 -0.30 -4.47 -3.51
N PRO A 120 0.50 -3.60 -2.86
CA PRO A 120 0.79 -2.22 -3.25
C PRO A 120 1.90 -2.07 -4.29
N ASP A 121 2.86 -2.99 -4.37
CA ASP A 121 4.06 -2.79 -5.21
C ASP A 121 3.79 -2.97 -6.72
N ASP A 122 2.85 -3.84 -7.09
CA ASP A 122 2.42 -4.07 -8.46
C ASP A 122 0.98 -3.58 -8.64
N ILE A 123 0.80 -2.39 -9.21
CA ILE A 123 -0.51 -1.80 -9.49
C ILE A 123 -0.81 -1.77 -10.99
N GLY A 124 -2.11 -1.72 -11.33
CA GLY A 124 -2.62 -1.53 -12.69
C GLY A 124 -2.40 -0.13 -13.26
N SER A 125 -1.17 0.37 -13.22
CA SER A 125 -0.75 1.67 -13.76
C SER A 125 0.72 1.66 -14.13
N ASN A 126 1.08 2.36 -15.20
CA ASN A 126 2.49 2.59 -15.55
C ASN A 126 3.18 3.63 -14.64
N PHE A 127 2.39 4.44 -13.92
CA PHE A 127 2.88 5.45 -12.98
C PHE A 127 2.40 5.13 -11.57
N TYR A 128 3.23 5.40 -10.57
CA TYR A 128 2.86 5.22 -9.17
C TYR A 128 2.37 6.54 -8.55
N PRO A 129 1.15 6.60 -7.99
CA PRO A 129 0.63 7.82 -7.37
C PRO A 129 1.45 8.21 -6.13
N LEU A 130 1.65 9.51 -5.91
CA LEU A 130 2.29 10.03 -4.69
C LEU A 130 1.53 9.61 -3.42
N LEU A 131 0.21 9.47 -3.49
CA LEU A 131 -0.64 9.05 -2.38
C LEU A 131 -0.73 7.51 -2.24
N GLY A 132 0.08 6.76 -3.01
CA GLY A 132 0.08 5.30 -3.02
C GLY A 132 -1.20 4.68 -3.59
N ALA A 133 -1.38 3.38 -3.32
CA ALA A 133 -2.61 2.65 -3.63
C ALA A 133 -3.75 3.03 -2.67
N TYR A 134 -4.26 4.25 -2.84
CA TYR A 134 -5.24 4.87 -1.95
C TYR A 134 -6.67 4.34 -2.10
N SER A 135 -7.54 4.67 -1.14
CA SER A 135 -8.98 4.52 -1.27
C SER A 135 -9.66 5.84 -1.63
N SER A 136 -10.50 5.83 -2.68
CA SER A 136 -11.37 6.95 -3.04
C SER A 136 -12.46 7.24 -2.00
N ARG A 137 -12.72 6.30 -1.08
CA ARG A 137 -13.66 6.48 0.04
C ARG A 137 -13.03 7.15 1.25
N SER A 138 -11.70 7.28 1.28
CA SER A 138 -11.00 7.94 2.38
C SER A 138 -11.23 9.46 2.35
N PRO A 139 -11.80 10.06 3.42
CA PRO A 139 -12.02 11.51 3.46
C PRO A 139 -10.73 12.32 3.37
N ASN A 140 -9.62 11.78 3.91
CA ASN A 140 -8.31 12.43 3.83
C ASN A 140 -7.80 12.49 2.39
N ILE A 141 -7.91 11.38 1.64
CA ILE A 141 -7.54 11.34 0.21
C ILE A 141 -8.42 12.29 -0.60
N MET A 142 -9.72 12.34 -0.32
CA MET A 142 -10.64 13.27 -0.98
C MET A 142 -10.25 14.73 -0.73
N ASP A 143 -9.96 15.10 0.52
CA ASP A 143 -9.50 16.46 0.85
C ASP A 143 -8.21 16.82 0.10
N GLN A 144 -7.24 15.90 0.05
CA GLN A 144 -6.01 16.11 -0.71
C GLN A 144 -6.26 16.30 -2.21
N HIS A 145 -7.11 15.48 -2.83
CA HIS A 145 -7.47 15.65 -4.24
C HIS A 145 -8.18 16.98 -4.50
N MET A 146 -9.08 17.42 -3.61
CA MET A 146 -9.75 18.73 -3.76
C MET A 146 -8.76 19.89 -3.64
N ARG A 147 -7.75 19.78 -2.75
CA ARG A 147 -6.64 20.75 -2.71
C ARG A 147 -5.84 20.74 -4.00
N MET A 148 -5.51 19.57 -4.56
CA MET A 148 -4.80 19.46 -5.84
C MET A 148 -5.60 20.08 -7.00
N ILE A 149 -6.91 19.84 -7.08
CA ILE A 149 -7.80 20.46 -8.07
C ILE A 149 -7.84 21.98 -7.87
N ARG A 150 -7.98 22.45 -6.63
CA ARG A 150 -7.95 23.89 -6.33
C ARG A 150 -6.63 24.53 -6.76
N MET A 151 -5.50 23.84 -6.59
CA MET A 151 -4.19 24.34 -6.99
C MET A 151 -4.00 24.35 -8.52
N SER A 152 -4.68 23.47 -9.26
CA SER A 152 -4.66 23.49 -10.73
C SER A 152 -5.47 24.65 -11.34
N GLY A 153 -6.39 25.22 -10.56
CA GLY A 153 -7.26 26.32 -10.98
C GLY A 153 -8.52 25.87 -11.74
N ALA A 154 -8.78 24.57 -11.85
CA ALA A 154 -10.04 24.04 -12.39
C ALA A 154 -11.15 24.04 -11.34
N GLY A 155 -12.41 24.19 -11.76
CA GLY A 155 -13.58 24.06 -10.89
C GLY A 155 -14.90 24.28 -11.58
#